data_AF-A0A925AIE4-F1
#
_entry.id   AF-A0A925AIE4-F1
#
_cell.length_a   1.000
_cell.length_b   1.000
_cell.length_c   1.000
_cell.angle_alpha   90.00
_cell.angle_beta   90.00
_cell.angle_gamma   90.00
#
_symmetry.space_group_name_H-M   'P 1'
#
loop_
_entity.id
_entity.type
_entity.pdbx_description
1 polymer ?
#
loop_
_entity_poly.entity_id
_entity_poly.type
_entity_poly.pdbx_seq_one_letter_code
_entity_poly.pdbx_strand_id
1 'polypeptide(L)'
;MHRLVRKSLYRVPTAALSRNERNEIRKSRKVYFYDNGVRNAVIGNFSVLESRTDIGPLWENYLVGERRKRIEYARTFAHSYFWRTVNQQEIDYLEELDGQFRAFEFKWSSKAKVRFPATFLEKYSVQETLVVTPENYDEFLLS
;
A
#
# COMPACT_ATOMS: atom_id res chain seq x y z
N MET A 1 -11.65 15.31 20.50
CA MET A 1 -12.13 13.93 20.79
C MET A 1 -12.62 13.14 19.56
N HIS A 2 -12.67 13.71 18.34
CA HIS A 2 -13.20 13.01 17.15
C HIS A 2 -12.15 12.27 16.29
N ARG A 3 -10.85 12.46 16.55
CA ARG A 3 -9.75 11.84 15.78
C ARG A 3 -9.22 10.54 16.41
N LEU A 4 -9.47 10.32 17.70
CA LEU A 4 -9.10 9.09 18.41
C LEU A 4 -10.11 7.95 18.20
N VAL A 5 -11.40 8.24 18.04
CA VAL A 5 -12.44 7.20 17.91
C VAL A 5 -12.40 6.50 16.53
N ARG A 6 -11.78 7.11 15.52
CA ARG A 6 -11.46 6.41 14.24
C ARG A 6 -10.25 5.47 14.32
N LYS A 7 -9.40 5.60 15.35
CA LYS A 7 -8.24 4.70 15.56
C LYS A 7 -8.64 3.35 16.15
N SER A 8 -9.87 3.23 16.63
CA SER A 8 -10.47 2.00 17.18
C SER A 8 -11.16 1.12 16.13
N LEU A 9 -11.05 1.43 14.83
CA LEU A 9 -11.41 0.50 13.78
C LEU A 9 -10.13 0.03 13.11
N TYR A 10 -9.92 -1.28 13.12
CA TYR A 10 -8.73 -2.02 12.69
C TYR A 10 -8.27 -1.78 11.25
N ARG A 11 -8.77 -0.76 10.54
CA ARG A 11 -8.74 -0.62 9.10
C ARG A 11 -8.06 0.71 8.70
N VAL A 12 -7.04 0.64 7.86
CA VAL A 12 -6.40 1.77 7.18
C VAL A 12 -7.06 1.91 5.80
N PRO A 13 -7.94 2.91 5.60
CA PRO A 13 -8.48 3.18 4.29
C PRO A 13 -7.44 3.91 3.45
N THR A 14 -7.05 3.30 2.33
CA THR A 14 -6.25 3.96 1.31
C THR A 14 -7.19 4.32 0.16
N ALA A 15 -7.21 5.58 -0.24
CA ALA A 15 -8.06 6.05 -1.33
C ALA A 15 -7.37 5.82 -2.68
N ALA A 16 -8.17 5.59 -3.72
CA ALA A 16 -7.64 5.63 -5.08
C ALA A 16 -7.19 7.07 -5.41
N LEU A 17 -5.99 7.22 -5.95
CA LEU A 17 -5.56 8.49 -6.52
C LEU A 17 -6.45 8.81 -7.73
N SER A 18 -7.08 9.98 -7.73
CA SER A 18 -7.84 10.48 -8.88
C SER A 18 -7.72 11.99 -9.01
N ARG A 19 -7.11 12.46 -10.10
CA ARG A 19 -6.94 13.91 -10.39
C ARG A 19 -7.72 14.35 -11.63
N ASN A 20 -9.02 14.05 -11.63
CA ASN A 20 -9.99 14.46 -12.65
C ASN A 20 -9.91 13.78 -14.04
N GLU A 21 -9.19 12.67 -14.18
CA GLU A 21 -9.20 11.93 -15.44
C GLU A 21 -10.39 10.98 -15.60
N ARG A 22 -10.73 10.69 -16.86
CA ARG A 22 -11.78 9.72 -17.25
C ARG A 22 -11.34 8.26 -17.04
N ASN A 23 -10.03 8.00 -17.06
CA ASN A 23 -9.48 6.64 -17.07
C ASN A 23 -9.01 6.15 -15.68
N GLU A 24 -9.07 6.98 -14.63
CA GLU A 24 -8.74 6.60 -13.25
C GLU A 24 -9.98 6.21 -12.45
N ILE A 25 -9.88 5.13 -11.67
CA ILE A 25 -11.01 4.68 -10.86
C ILE A 25 -11.13 5.53 -9.59
N ARG A 26 -12.12 6.44 -9.56
CA ARG A 26 -12.29 7.41 -8.46
C ARG A 26 -12.85 6.83 -7.15
N LYS A 27 -13.70 5.80 -7.24
CA LYS A 27 -14.51 5.29 -6.11
C LYS A 27 -14.09 3.91 -5.62
N SER A 28 -12.82 3.53 -5.80
CA SER A 28 -12.29 2.31 -5.21
C SER A 28 -11.65 2.61 -3.85
N ARG A 29 -11.71 1.65 -2.92
CA ARG A 29 -11.04 1.71 -1.61
C ARG A 29 -10.33 0.40 -1.35
N LYS A 30 -9.05 0.46 -0.99
CA LYS A 30 -8.35 -0.66 -0.35
C LYS A 30 -8.43 -0.46 1.17
N VAL A 31 -8.59 -1.57 1.88
CA VAL A 31 -8.77 -1.59 3.33
C VAL A 31 -7.78 -2.58 3.91
N TYR A 32 -6.82 -2.06 4.68
CA TYR A 32 -5.79 -2.88 5.32
C TYR A 32 -6.01 -2.95 6.81
N PHE A 33 -5.63 -4.06 7.43
CA PHE A 33 -5.60 -4.15 8.87
C PHE A 33 -4.38 -3.44 9.45
N TYR A 34 -4.55 -2.73 10.57
CA TYR A 34 -3.43 -2.14 11.30
C TYR A 34 -2.51 -3.20 11.93
N ASP A 35 -3.04 -4.40 12.14
CA ASP A 35 -2.36 -5.54 12.74
C ASP A 35 -2.74 -6.83 11.99
N ASN A 36 -1.72 -7.60 11.57
CA ASN A 36 -1.93 -8.85 10.84
C ASN A 36 -2.51 -9.97 11.71
N GLY A 37 -2.26 -9.97 13.02
CA GLY A 37 -2.89 -10.88 13.96
C GLY A 37 -4.40 -10.66 14.02
N VAL A 38 -4.85 -9.41 14.04
CA VAL A 38 -6.29 -9.09 13.93
C VAL A 38 -6.86 -9.55 12.59
N ARG A 39 -6.17 -9.28 11.48
CA ARG A 39 -6.56 -9.77 10.15
C ARG A 39 -6.77 -11.29 10.18
N ASN A 40 -5.78 -12.02 10.69
CA ASN A 40 -5.78 -13.48 10.78
C ASN A 40 -6.91 -14.00 11.68
N ALA A 41 -7.18 -13.33 12.80
CA ALA A 41 -8.29 -13.65 13.69
C ALA A 41 -9.65 -13.50 12.98
N VAL A 42 -9.83 -12.42 12.21
CA VAL A 42 -11.07 -12.15 11.46
C VAL A 42 -11.31 -13.20 10.37
N ILE A 43 -10.27 -13.68 9.70
CA ILE A 43 -10.40 -14.70 8.64
C ILE A 43 -10.25 -16.14 9.16
N GLY A 44 -9.97 -16.33 10.46
CA GLY A 44 -9.75 -17.64 11.06
C GLY A 44 -8.53 -18.41 10.53
N ASN A 45 -7.51 -17.72 10.02
CA ASN A 45 -6.35 -18.36 9.38
C ASN A 45 -5.03 -17.99 10.08
N PHE A 46 -4.53 -18.93 10.87
CA PHE A 46 -3.23 -18.88 11.55
C PHE A 46 -2.25 -19.93 11.03
N SER A 47 -2.52 -20.49 9.84
CA SER A 47 -1.62 -21.45 9.21
C SER A 47 -0.22 -20.85 9.00
N VAL A 48 0.80 -21.70 9.09
CA VAL A 48 2.20 -21.35 8.81
C VAL A 48 2.35 -20.79 7.40
N LEU A 49 3.23 -19.81 7.22
CA LEU A 49 3.34 -18.98 6.01
C LEU A 49 3.41 -19.81 4.72
N GLU A 50 4.17 -20.90 4.71
CA GLU A 50 4.42 -21.77 3.56
C GLU A 50 3.16 -22.45 3.03
N SER A 51 2.16 -22.64 3.89
CA SER A 51 0.89 -23.29 3.57
C SER A 51 -0.24 -22.31 3.22
N ARG A 52 0.04 -21.00 3.29
CA ARG A 52 -0.98 -19.97 3.08
C ARG A 52 -1.17 -19.68 1.61
N THR A 53 -2.43 -19.62 1.18
CA THR A 53 -2.81 -19.15 -0.16
C THR A 53 -2.91 -17.63 -0.24
N ASP A 54 -2.98 -16.93 0.90
CA ASP A 54 -3.15 -15.48 1.00
C ASP A 54 -1.87 -14.72 1.35
N ILE A 55 -0.69 -15.30 1.10
CA ILE A 55 0.59 -14.72 1.51
C ILE A 55 0.87 -13.36 0.88
N GLY A 56 0.50 -13.16 -0.40
CA GLY A 56 0.62 -11.87 -1.08
C GLY A 56 -0.22 -10.77 -0.40
N PRO A 57 -1.53 -10.96 -0.25
CA PRO A 57 -2.38 -10.03 0.50
C PRO A 57 -1.97 -9.83 1.96
N LEU A 58 -1.46 -10.86 2.64
CA LEU A 58 -0.93 -10.75 4.01
C LEU A 58 0.32 -9.86 4.05
N TRP A 59 1.22 -10.01 3.08
CA TRP A 59 2.44 -9.23 2.92
C TRP A 59 2.14 -7.76 2.63
N GLU A 60 1.27 -7.48 1.65
CA GLU A 60 0.81 -6.13 1.35
C GLU A 60 0.16 -5.48 2.59
N ASN A 61 -0.69 -6.22 3.31
CA ASN A 61 -1.32 -5.71 4.53
C ASN A 61 -0.29 -5.35 5.60
N TYR A 62 0.71 -6.20 5.82
CA TYR A 62 1.81 -5.95 6.75
C TYR A 62 2.51 -4.64 6.42
N LEU A 63 2.99 -4.50 5.18
CA LEU A 63 3.77 -3.34 4.75
C LEU A 63 2.98 -2.04 4.88
N VAL A 64 1.72 -2.01 4.42
CA VAL A 64 0.89 -0.81 4.53
C VAL A 64 0.58 -0.48 5.98
N GLY A 65 0.31 -1.50 6.80
CA GLY A 65 0.10 -1.36 8.23
C GLY A 65 1.29 -0.67 8.91
N GLU A 66 2.50 -1.24 8.78
CA GLU A 66 3.72 -0.74 9.38
C GLU A 66 4.11 0.64 8.86
N ARG A 67 4.06 0.86 7.54
CA ARG A 67 4.34 2.17 6.94
C ARG A 67 3.42 3.25 7.47
N ARG A 68 2.13 2.92 7.69
CA ARG A 68 1.18 3.87 8.27
C ARG A 68 1.55 4.25 9.71
N LYS A 69 1.99 3.28 10.53
CA LYS A 69 2.46 3.58 11.90
C LYS A 69 3.66 4.51 11.84
N ARG A 70 4.60 4.24 10.95
CA ARG A 70 5.79 5.08 10.78
C ARG A 70 5.48 6.51 10.34
N ILE A 71 4.65 6.70 9.32
CA ILE A 71 4.20 8.05 8.89
C ILE A 71 3.60 8.81 10.08
N GLU A 72 2.78 8.13 10.88
CA GLU A 72 2.16 8.72 12.06
C GLU A 72 3.17 9.09 13.16
N TYR A 73 4.13 8.20 13.45
CA TYR A 73 5.17 8.44 14.46
C TYR A 73 6.14 9.55 14.05
N ALA A 74 6.58 9.55 12.78
CA ALA A 74 7.44 10.57 12.22
C ALA A 74 6.70 11.90 11.96
N ARG A 75 5.36 11.90 12.07
CA ARG A 75 4.48 13.05 11.81
C ARG A 75 4.72 13.69 10.44
N THR A 76 4.99 12.86 9.43
CA THR A 76 5.15 13.36 8.06
C THR A 76 3.80 13.74 7.47
N PHE A 77 3.80 14.67 6.51
CA PHE A 77 2.60 15.06 5.75
C PHE A 77 2.38 14.19 4.51
N ALA A 78 3.03 13.02 4.44
CA ALA A 78 2.90 12.13 3.31
C ALA A 78 1.46 11.62 3.18
N HIS A 79 0.91 11.72 1.97
CA HIS A 79 -0.40 11.20 1.63
C HIS A 79 -0.28 9.83 0.96
N SER A 80 -0.98 8.84 1.50
CA SER A 80 -0.95 7.47 0.98
C SER A 80 -2.13 7.18 0.06
N TYR A 81 -1.85 6.58 -1.10
CA TYR A 81 -2.85 6.18 -2.10
C TYR A 81 -2.57 4.77 -2.63
N PHE A 82 -3.52 4.23 -3.37
CA PHE A 82 -3.25 3.22 -4.39
C PHE A 82 -3.68 3.81 -5.74
N TRP A 83 -3.26 3.21 -6.84
CA TRP A 83 -3.66 3.68 -8.16
C TRP A 83 -4.19 2.54 -9.02
N ARG A 84 -5.28 2.80 -9.73
CA ARG A 84 -5.90 1.85 -10.64
C ARG A 84 -6.58 2.58 -11.79
N THR A 85 -6.44 2.04 -13.00
CA THR A 85 -7.14 2.55 -14.19
C THR A 85 -8.28 1.64 -14.63
N VAL A 86 -9.15 2.17 -15.48
CA VAL A 86 -10.21 1.39 -16.16
C VAL A 86 -9.60 0.25 -17.00
N ASN A 87 -8.37 0.43 -17.49
CA ASN A 87 -7.61 -0.57 -18.25
C ASN A 87 -6.86 -1.57 -17.35
N GLN A 88 -7.24 -1.69 -16.07
CA GLN A 88 -6.68 -2.63 -15.10
C GLN A 88 -5.16 -2.48 -14.87
N GLN A 89 -4.58 -1.31 -15.15
CA GLN A 89 -3.25 -1.00 -14.66
C GLN A 89 -3.36 -0.63 -13.18
N GLU A 90 -2.40 -1.08 -12.38
CA GLU A 90 -2.42 -0.93 -10.93
C GLU A 90 -1.04 -0.56 -10.40
N ILE A 91 -1.04 0.19 -9.30
CA ILE A 91 0.10 0.34 -8.40
C ILE A 91 -0.41 0.11 -6.99
N ASP A 92 0.20 -0.84 -6.29
CA ASP A 92 -0.27 -1.28 -4.96
C ASP A 92 -0.31 -0.14 -3.94
N TYR A 93 0.75 0.66 -3.87
CA TYR A 93 0.88 1.72 -2.87
C TYR A 93 1.67 2.91 -3.40
N LEU A 94 1.20 4.11 -3.08
CA LEU A 94 1.80 5.39 -3.45
C LEU A 94 1.92 6.26 -2.21
N GLU A 95 3.02 7.00 -2.13
CA GLU A 95 3.17 8.11 -1.18
C GLU A 95 3.42 9.40 -1.95
N GLU A 96 2.65 10.44 -1.64
CA GLU A 96 2.86 11.78 -2.14
C GLU A 96 3.36 12.69 -1.02
N LEU A 97 4.48 13.36 -1.24
CA LEU A 97 4.99 14.42 -0.39
C LEU A 97 5.47 15.57 -1.27
N ASP A 98 5.02 16.80 -0.98
CA ASP A 98 5.40 18.01 -1.73
C ASP A 98 5.23 17.90 -3.26
N GLY A 99 4.17 17.21 -3.70
CA GLY A 99 3.85 16.99 -5.11
C GLY A 99 4.69 15.91 -5.81
N GLN A 100 5.58 15.26 -5.07
CA GLN A 100 6.47 14.21 -5.54
C GLN A 100 5.95 12.85 -5.09
N PHE A 101 5.94 11.89 -6.02
CA PHE A 101 5.44 10.55 -5.78
C PHE A 101 6.58 9.54 -5.57
N ARG A 102 6.39 8.65 -4.61
CA ARG A 102 7.08 7.37 -4.52
C ARG A 102 6.07 6.27 -4.78
N ALA A 103 6.44 5.29 -5.60
CA ALA A 103 5.56 4.21 -6.03
C ALA A 103 6.12 2.85 -5.64
N PHE A 104 5.25 2.02 -5.04
CA PHE A 104 5.65 0.77 -4.44
C PHE A 104 4.77 -0.38 -4.94
N GLU A 105 5.42 -1.50 -5.22
CA GLU A 105 4.81 -2.76 -5.63
C GLU A 105 5.21 -3.85 -4.65
N PHE A 106 4.25 -4.58 -4.09
CA PHE A 106 4.54 -5.56 -3.05
C PHE A 106 4.55 -6.95 -3.62
N LYS A 107 5.65 -7.68 -3.43
CA LYS A 107 5.80 -9.06 -3.91
C LYS A 107 6.49 -9.91 -2.86
N TRP A 108 5.88 -11.04 -2.51
CA TRP A 108 6.48 -11.99 -1.58
C TRP A 108 7.74 -12.67 -2.16
N SER A 109 7.77 -12.90 -3.47
CA SER A 109 8.92 -13.52 -4.14
C SER A 109 9.89 -12.46 -4.63
N SER A 110 11.17 -12.55 -4.26
CA SER A 110 12.25 -11.70 -4.77
C SER A 110 12.52 -11.86 -6.27
N LYS A 111 12.05 -12.97 -6.86
CA LYS A 111 12.16 -13.24 -8.30
C LYS A 111 11.05 -12.57 -9.12
N ALA A 112 10.08 -11.92 -8.46
CA ALA A 112 8.97 -11.29 -9.15
C ALA A 112 9.47 -10.12 -10.01
N LYS A 113 9.24 -10.21 -11.32
CA LYS A 113 9.50 -9.11 -12.25
C LYS A 113 8.27 -8.22 -12.30
N VAL A 114 8.44 -6.97 -11.89
CA VAL A 114 7.36 -5.98 -11.93
C VAL A 114 7.78 -4.85 -12.85
N ARG A 115 6.84 -4.41 -13.69
CA ARG A 115 7.00 -3.22 -14.51
C ARG A 115 5.95 -2.21 -14.07
N PHE A 116 6.41 -1.07 -13.59
CA PHE A 116 5.52 0.03 -13.24
C PHE A 116 4.83 0.58 -14.50
N PRO A 117 3.54 0.94 -14.42
CA PRO A 117 2.79 1.48 -15.56
C PRO A 117 3.43 2.78 -16.09
N ALA A 118 3.89 2.77 -17.35
CA ALA A 118 4.48 3.96 -17.99
C ALA A 118 3.50 5.15 -17.97
N THR A 119 2.22 4.88 -18.14
CA THR A 119 1.12 5.85 -18.03
C THR A 119 1.09 6.59 -16.69
N PHE A 120 1.52 5.96 -15.59
CA PHE A 120 1.66 6.63 -14.31
C PHE A 120 2.95 7.45 -14.24
N LEU A 121 4.08 6.85 -14.65
CA LEU A 121 5.41 7.47 -14.57
C LEU A 121 5.54 8.72 -15.45
N GLU A 122 4.90 8.74 -16.62
CA GLU A 122 4.89 9.89 -17.53
C GLU A 122 3.99 11.02 -17.02
N LYS A 123 2.96 10.67 -16.24
CA LYS A 123 1.93 11.59 -15.78
C LYS A 123 2.29 12.30 -14.48
N TYR A 124 2.99 11.60 -13.58
CA TYR A 124 3.30 12.09 -12.25
C TYR A 124 4.80 12.27 -12.07
N SER A 125 5.21 13.25 -11.26
CA SER A 125 6.61 13.41 -10.87
C SER A 125 6.99 12.32 -9.87
N VAL A 126 7.54 11.22 -10.38
CA VAL A 126 7.93 10.05 -9.57
C VAL A 126 9.42 10.12 -9.25
N GLN A 127 9.74 10.21 -7.96
CA GLN A 127 11.13 10.22 -7.48
C GLN A 127 11.70 8.81 -7.33
N GLU A 128 10.85 7.84 -7.03
CA GLU A 128 11.25 6.49 -6.70
C GLU A 128 10.19 5.49 -7.12
N THR A 129 10.64 4.38 -7.70
CA THR A 129 9.86 3.16 -7.83
C THR A 129 10.60 2.03 -7.12
N LEU A 130 9.89 1.26 -6.30
CA LEU A 130 10.49 0.18 -5.53
C LEU A 130 9.58 -1.04 -5.49
N VAL A 131 10.13 -2.20 -5.87
CA VAL A 131 9.50 -3.50 -5.62
C VAL A 131 9.93 -3.97 -4.25
N VAL A 132 8.97 -4.09 -3.34
CA VAL A 132 9.23 -4.46 -1.95
C VAL A 132 8.97 -5.95 -1.74
N THR A 133 10.03 -6.62 -1.31
CA THR A 133 10.12 -8.06 -1.11
C THR A 133 10.66 -8.35 0.28
N PRO A 134 10.60 -9.59 0.76
CA PRO A 134 11.18 -9.95 2.05
C PRO A 134 12.69 -9.65 2.17
N GLU A 135 13.40 -9.49 1.05
CA GLU A 135 14.84 -9.19 1.03
C GLU A 135 15.17 -7.71 1.23
N ASN A 136 14.23 -6.80 0.98
CA ASN A 136 14.48 -5.34 0.99
C ASN A 136 13.34 -4.52 1.62
N TYR A 137 12.48 -5.16 2.42
CA TYR A 137 11.31 -4.49 2.99
C TYR A 137 11.66 -3.40 4.00
N ASP A 138 12.84 -3.50 4.60
CA ASP A 138 13.40 -2.52 5.51
C ASP A 138 13.73 -1.20 4.79
N GLU A 139 14.17 -1.23 3.52
CA GLU A 139 14.33 -0.02 2.71
C GLU A 139 13.02 0.75 2.61
N PHE A 140 11.91 0.03 2.36
CA PHE A 140 10.59 0.61 2.44
C PHE A 140 10.27 1.05 3.87
N LEU A 141 10.39 0.20 4.89
CA LEU A 141 9.99 0.59 6.23
C LEU A 141 10.87 1.68 6.88
N LEU A 142 12.07 1.99 6.37
CA LEU A 142 13.01 2.96 6.95
C LEU A 142 13.27 4.22 6.12
N SER A 143 12.81 4.28 4.84
CA SER A 143 12.93 5.43 3.90
C SER A 143 12.00 6.63 4.08
#